data_AF-A0A349PMC2-F1
#
_entry.id   AF-A0A349PMC2-F1
#
_cell.length_a   1.000
_cell.length_b   1.000
_cell.length_c   1.000
_cell.angle_alpha   90.00
_cell.angle_beta   90.00
_cell.angle_gamma   90.00
#
_symmetry.space_group_name_H-M   'P 1'
#
loop_
_entity.id
_entity.type
_entity.pdbx_description
1 polymer ?
#
loop_
_entity_poly.entity_id
_entity_poly.type
_entity_poly.pdbx_seq_one_letter_code
_entity_poly.pdbx_strand_id
1 'polypeptide(L)'
;MNSNYLREANRWMYDSYEDYITEKELSGQDEVKEILKDDYPKFVKILGDNINDKKFIGAIKILAKEKPVKTKDMDVNVLKLIPTQNEIDFDKSLMFPLTNKQNSAELCFSKSPIIINGNPIVTAGNGKYIIDGHHRWSQVFLVNPSAKMEALDLSDISNPNDALKATQLSIVADSGKLPTAKGGGFNLFEISEKVFKQKVKALISDDAIEIFSKNDKGDDKEKIADYLWQNVLLMRKSNNPIKNATNREIMPQTDQAPGWKHELPNISKV
;
A
#
# COMPACT_ATOMS: atom_id res chain seq x y z
N MET A 1 27.89 -44.34 35.99
CA MET A 1 27.45 -42.92 35.94
C MET A 1 25.95 -42.89 36.15
N ASN A 2 25.48 -42.07 37.09
CA ASN A 2 24.12 -42.13 37.64
C ASN A 2 23.12 -41.49 36.65
N SER A 3 22.10 -42.22 36.18
CA SER A 3 21.21 -41.76 35.09
C SER A 3 20.39 -40.51 35.44
N ASN A 4 20.23 -40.21 36.73
CA ASN A 4 19.61 -38.97 37.20
C ASN A 4 20.45 -37.72 36.86
N TYR A 5 21.78 -37.82 36.88
CA TYR A 5 22.66 -36.68 36.58
C TYR A 5 22.58 -36.26 35.11
N LEU A 6 22.44 -37.23 34.20
CA LEU A 6 22.25 -36.97 32.77
C LEU A 6 20.87 -36.38 32.47
N ARG A 7 19.84 -36.76 33.22
CA ARG A 7 18.49 -36.18 33.10
C ARG A 7 18.44 -34.73 33.58
N GLU A 8 19.08 -34.43 34.71
CA GLU A 8 19.14 -33.07 35.25
C GLU A 8 19.99 -32.15 34.37
N ALA A 9 21.13 -32.62 33.85
CA ALA A 9 21.94 -31.84 32.91
C ALA A 9 21.20 -31.54 31.59
N ASN A 10 20.46 -32.51 31.05
CA ASN A 10 19.66 -32.28 29.83
C ASN A 10 18.50 -31.31 30.09
N ARG A 11 17.85 -31.38 31.26
CA ARG A 11 16.79 -30.44 31.64
C ARG A 11 17.34 -29.02 31.79
N TRP A 12 18.47 -28.86 32.48
CA TRP A 12 19.11 -27.55 32.68
C TRP A 12 19.58 -26.94 31.36
N MET A 13 20.09 -27.77 30.43
CA MET A 13 20.48 -27.32 29.10
C MET A 13 19.27 -26.86 28.28
N TYR A 14 18.15 -27.60 28.32
CA TYR A 14 16.90 -27.21 27.67
C TYR A 14 16.31 -25.95 28.28
N ASP A 15 16.20 -25.87 29.60
CA ASP A 15 15.68 -24.69 30.31
C ASP A 15 16.56 -23.46 30.02
N SER A 16 17.89 -23.59 30.03
CA SER A 16 18.80 -22.50 29.67
C SER A 16 18.73 -22.07 28.19
N TYR A 17 18.38 -23.00 27.30
CA TYR A 17 18.24 -22.73 25.88
C TYR A 17 16.90 -22.04 25.58
N GLU A 18 15.82 -22.46 26.25
CA GLU A 18 14.52 -21.79 26.22
C GLU A 18 14.61 -20.39 26.85
N ASP A 19 15.29 -20.24 27.98
CA ASP A 19 15.51 -18.93 28.62
C ASP A 19 16.35 -18.00 27.73
N TYR A 20 17.40 -18.52 27.09
CA TYR A 20 18.21 -17.77 26.15
C TYR A 20 17.45 -17.37 24.87
N ILE A 21 16.58 -18.25 24.35
CA ILE A 21 15.69 -17.91 23.24
C ILE A 21 14.70 -16.81 23.67
N THR A 22 14.08 -16.97 24.84
CA THR A 22 13.09 -16.03 25.40
C THR A 22 13.69 -14.65 25.65
N GLU A 23 14.88 -14.55 26.27
CA GLU A 23 15.56 -13.26 26.53
C GLU A 23 16.00 -12.57 25.22
N LYS A 24 16.44 -13.36 24.24
CA LYS A 24 16.86 -12.87 22.92
C LYS A 24 15.67 -12.41 22.07
N GLU A 25 14.53 -13.08 22.17
CA GLU A 25 13.26 -12.69 21.55
C GLU A 25 12.66 -11.43 22.20
N LEU A 26 12.72 -11.32 23.54
CA LEU A 26 12.30 -10.13 24.28
C LEU A 26 13.12 -8.89 23.90
N SER A 27 14.44 -9.03 23.74
CA SER A 27 15.31 -7.91 23.33
C SER A 27 14.93 -7.32 21.96
N GLY A 28 14.53 -8.16 21.00
CA GLY A 28 14.09 -7.71 19.67
C GLY A 28 12.73 -7.00 19.70
N GLN A 29 11.85 -7.34 20.65
CA GLN A 29 10.57 -6.64 20.78
C GLN A 29 10.73 -5.20 21.22
N ASP A 30 11.68 -4.92 22.11
CA ASP A 30 11.93 -3.55 22.58
C ASP A 30 12.51 -2.69 21.44
N GLU A 31 13.42 -3.24 20.63
CA GLU A 31 13.91 -2.56 19.43
C GLU A 31 12.79 -2.24 18.44
N VAL A 32 11.89 -3.19 18.17
CA VAL A 32 10.71 -2.95 17.31
C VAL A 32 9.84 -1.85 17.90
N LYS A 33 9.54 -1.88 19.20
CA LYS A 33 8.74 -0.84 19.88
C LYS A 33 9.36 0.55 19.82
N GLU A 34 10.68 0.66 19.93
CA GLU A 34 11.36 1.95 19.87
C GLU A 34 11.23 2.59 18.48
N ILE A 35 11.43 1.83 17.40
CA ILE A 35 11.34 2.41 16.05
C ILE A 35 9.92 2.83 15.66
N LEU A 36 8.89 2.26 16.30
CA LEU A 36 7.50 2.64 16.08
C LEU A 36 7.22 4.09 16.50
N LYS A 37 8.04 4.68 17.36
CA LYS A 37 7.91 6.07 17.80
C LYS A 37 8.45 7.08 16.78
N ASP A 38 9.27 6.63 15.84
CA ASP A 38 9.90 7.50 14.84
C ASP A 38 8.91 7.98 13.77
N ASP A 39 9.24 9.07 13.07
CA ASP A 39 8.52 9.45 11.85
C ASP A 39 8.65 8.37 10.78
N TYR A 40 7.73 8.38 9.80
CA TYR A 40 7.65 7.31 8.82
C TYR A 40 8.95 7.11 8.00
N PRO A 41 9.58 8.15 7.42
CA PRO A 41 10.88 8.01 6.76
C PRO A 41 11.96 7.38 7.63
N LYS A 42 12.12 7.87 8.88
CA LYS A 42 13.13 7.33 9.79
C LYS A 42 12.83 5.88 10.17
N PHE A 43 11.57 5.56 10.44
CA PHE A 43 11.10 4.19 10.67
C PHE A 43 11.47 3.27 9.50
N VAL A 44 11.16 3.65 8.26
CA VAL A 44 11.43 2.81 7.07
C VAL A 44 12.93 2.58 6.91
N LYS A 45 13.75 3.60 7.16
CA LYS A 45 15.21 3.47 7.13
C LYS A 45 15.71 2.45 8.15
N ILE A 46 15.31 2.58 9.42
CA ILE A 46 15.78 1.68 10.48
C ILE A 46 15.26 0.25 10.24
N LEU A 47 14.02 0.09 9.77
CA LEU A 47 13.51 -1.21 9.35
C LEU A 47 14.39 -1.81 8.24
N GLY A 48 14.77 -1.02 7.24
CA GLY A 48 15.69 -1.39 6.16
C GLY A 48 17.06 -1.84 6.67
N ASP A 49 17.62 -1.12 7.64
CA ASP A 49 18.92 -1.43 8.25
C ASP A 49 18.89 -2.76 9.05
N ASN A 50 17.70 -3.20 9.50
CA ASN A 50 17.52 -4.40 10.32
C ASN A 50 16.92 -5.62 9.59
N ILE A 51 16.71 -5.56 8.27
CA ILE A 51 16.05 -6.66 7.52
C ILE A 51 16.78 -8.01 7.60
N ASN A 52 18.09 -7.99 7.88
CA ASN A 52 18.92 -9.19 8.01
C ASN A 52 19.05 -9.67 9.47
N ASP A 53 18.56 -8.92 10.45
CA ASP A 53 18.57 -9.33 11.85
C ASP A 53 17.40 -10.29 12.12
N LYS A 54 17.73 -11.58 12.27
CA LYS A 54 16.74 -12.63 12.53
C LYS A 54 15.95 -12.42 13.81
N LYS A 55 16.54 -11.80 14.85
CA LYS A 55 15.81 -11.49 16.09
C LYS A 55 14.79 -10.41 15.84
N PHE A 56 15.18 -9.36 15.12
CA PHE A 56 14.32 -8.24 14.79
C PHE A 56 13.12 -8.72 13.96
N ILE A 57 13.37 -9.54 12.92
CA ILE A 57 12.31 -10.17 12.14
C ILE A 57 11.44 -11.09 13.00
N GLY A 58 12.04 -11.92 13.86
CA GLY A 58 11.31 -12.78 14.79
C GLY A 58 10.38 -12.00 15.70
N ALA A 59 10.85 -10.88 16.25
CA ALA A 59 10.05 -9.99 17.09
C ALA A 59 8.85 -9.39 16.36
N ILE A 60 8.97 -9.02 15.08
CA ILE A 60 7.84 -8.59 14.26
C ILE A 60 6.78 -9.71 14.15
N LYS A 61 7.21 -10.95 13.88
CA LYS A 61 6.29 -12.10 13.75
C LYS A 61 5.59 -12.45 15.05
N ILE A 62 6.32 -12.39 16.17
CA ILE A 62 5.73 -12.57 17.51
C ILE A 62 4.68 -11.49 17.75
N LEU A 63 4.99 -10.23 17.44
CA LEU A 63 4.05 -9.13 17.59
C LEU A 63 2.79 -9.31 16.73
N ALA A 64 2.94 -9.78 15.49
CA ALA A 64 1.82 -10.09 14.61
C ALA A 64 0.93 -11.22 15.15
N LYS A 65 1.54 -12.23 15.78
CA LYS A 65 0.82 -13.35 16.43
C LYS A 65 0.09 -12.91 17.70
N GLU A 66 0.71 -12.09 18.54
CA GLU A 66 0.13 -11.63 19.81
C GLU A 66 -0.95 -10.57 19.60
N LYS A 67 -0.74 -9.67 18.63
CA LYS A 67 -1.61 -8.52 18.38
C LYS A 67 -1.92 -8.41 16.88
N PRO A 68 -2.66 -9.35 16.28
CA PRO A 68 -2.99 -9.27 14.85
C PRO A 68 -3.90 -8.07 14.55
N VAL A 69 -3.72 -7.47 13.37
CA VAL A 69 -4.68 -6.51 12.79
C VAL A 69 -5.93 -7.23 12.35
N LYS A 70 -7.09 -6.62 12.59
CA LYS A 70 -8.35 -7.07 12.00
C LYS A 70 -8.48 -6.47 10.61
N THR A 71 -8.65 -7.32 9.60
CA THR A 71 -8.91 -6.89 8.24
C THR A 71 -10.36 -7.08 7.84
N LYS A 72 -10.85 -6.25 6.92
CA LYS A 72 -12.20 -6.35 6.37
C LYS A 72 -12.19 -6.03 4.87
N ASP A 73 -12.78 -6.90 4.07
CA ASP A 73 -13.06 -6.59 2.67
C ASP A 73 -14.23 -5.59 2.58
N MET A 74 -14.07 -4.56 1.75
CA MET A 74 -15.10 -3.54 1.58
C MET A 74 -15.00 -2.83 0.22
N ASP A 75 -16.12 -2.23 -0.19
CA ASP A 75 -16.14 -1.34 -1.34
C ASP A 75 -15.92 0.11 -0.89
N VAL A 76 -14.95 0.79 -1.52
CA VAL A 76 -14.65 2.19 -1.26
C VAL A 76 -14.97 3.06 -2.46
N ASN A 77 -15.54 4.24 -2.22
CA ASN A 77 -15.74 5.23 -3.27
C ASN A 77 -14.42 5.95 -3.54
N VAL A 78 -13.93 5.90 -4.78
CA VAL A 78 -12.62 6.45 -5.13
C VAL A 78 -12.52 7.95 -4.85
N LEU A 79 -13.61 8.70 -4.99
CA LEU A 79 -13.66 10.14 -4.69
C LEU A 79 -13.40 10.48 -3.22
N LYS A 80 -13.67 9.53 -2.30
CA LYS A 80 -13.61 9.79 -0.85
C LYS A 80 -12.28 9.38 -0.21
N LEU A 81 -11.39 8.75 -0.97
CA LEU A 81 -10.13 8.24 -0.45
C LEU A 81 -9.07 9.33 -0.30
N ILE A 82 -8.29 9.26 0.76
CA ILE A 82 -7.19 10.18 1.03
C ILE A 82 -5.86 9.45 0.80
N PRO A 83 -5.06 9.86 -0.20
CA PRO A 83 -3.75 9.28 -0.46
C PRO A 83 -2.79 9.48 0.71
N THR A 84 -1.99 8.48 1.00
CA THR A 84 -0.85 8.60 1.94
C THR A 84 0.49 8.90 1.27
N GLN A 85 0.51 8.90 -0.07
CA GLN A 85 1.66 9.21 -0.93
C GLN A 85 1.46 10.58 -1.58
N ASN A 86 2.51 11.40 -1.67
CA ASN A 86 2.46 12.75 -2.27
C ASN A 86 2.81 12.78 -3.78
N GLU A 87 3.12 11.62 -4.35
CA GLU A 87 3.53 11.44 -5.73
C GLU A 87 2.60 10.44 -6.40
N ILE A 88 1.95 10.79 -7.51
CA ILE A 88 1.21 9.82 -8.32
C ILE A 88 1.60 10.01 -9.78
N ASP A 89 2.43 9.11 -10.26
CA ASP A 89 2.92 9.08 -11.64
C ASP A 89 1.82 8.89 -12.69
N PHE A 90 1.75 9.84 -13.63
CA PHE A 90 0.84 9.85 -14.78
C PHE A 90 0.88 8.56 -15.60
N ASP A 91 2.08 8.06 -15.96
CA ASP A 91 2.18 6.96 -16.92
C ASP A 91 1.63 5.67 -16.30
N LYS A 92 1.90 5.44 -15.01
CA LYS A 92 1.32 4.32 -14.25
C LYS A 92 -0.18 4.47 -14.00
N SER A 93 -0.70 5.70 -14.01
CA SER A 93 -2.13 5.99 -13.80
C SER A 93 -2.97 5.96 -15.07
N LEU A 94 -2.42 6.27 -16.24
CA LEU A 94 -3.21 6.45 -17.46
C LEU A 94 -2.81 5.55 -18.62
N MET A 95 -1.59 5.00 -18.65
CA MET A 95 -1.19 4.10 -19.74
C MET A 95 -2.12 2.91 -19.88
N PHE A 96 -2.52 2.29 -18.77
CA PHE A 96 -3.41 1.14 -18.80
C PHE A 96 -4.79 1.51 -19.39
N PRO A 97 -5.60 2.39 -18.77
CA PRO A 97 -6.92 2.73 -19.32
C PRO A 97 -6.87 3.37 -20.70
N LEU A 98 -5.90 4.24 -21.01
CA LEU A 98 -5.87 4.95 -22.29
C LEU A 98 -5.38 4.10 -23.47
N THR A 99 -4.69 2.99 -23.22
CA THR A 99 -4.35 2.01 -24.29
C THR A 99 -5.35 0.86 -24.36
N ASN A 100 -6.37 0.87 -23.49
CA ASN A 100 -7.39 -0.19 -23.35
C ASN A 100 -6.82 -1.62 -23.25
N LYS A 101 -5.62 -1.79 -22.69
CA LYS A 101 -5.04 -3.13 -22.51
C LYS A 101 -5.95 -3.96 -21.60
N GLN A 102 -6.30 -5.17 -22.02
CA GLN A 102 -7.17 -6.07 -21.25
C GLN A 102 -8.53 -5.43 -20.90
N ASN A 103 -9.11 -4.62 -21.80
CA ASN A 103 -10.38 -3.93 -21.60
C ASN A 103 -10.38 -2.98 -20.38
N SER A 104 -9.22 -2.43 -20.04
CA SER A 104 -9.03 -1.58 -18.86
C SER A 104 -9.86 -0.30 -18.85
N ALA A 105 -10.17 0.27 -20.02
CA ALA A 105 -11.05 1.45 -20.08
C ALA A 105 -12.47 1.07 -19.68
N GLU A 106 -13.00 -0.03 -20.22
CA GLU A 106 -14.33 -0.56 -19.89
C GLU A 106 -14.43 -0.92 -18.40
N LEU A 107 -13.38 -1.55 -17.86
CA LEU A 107 -13.30 -1.89 -16.44
C LEU A 107 -13.45 -0.64 -15.55
N CYS A 108 -12.84 0.49 -15.93
CA CYS A 108 -12.95 1.72 -15.15
C CYS A 108 -14.36 2.35 -15.16
N PHE A 109 -15.18 2.03 -16.16
CA PHE A 109 -16.58 2.45 -16.24
C PHE A 109 -17.57 1.43 -15.67
N SER A 110 -17.07 0.30 -15.15
CA SER A 110 -17.90 -0.71 -14.51
C SER A 110 -18.77 -0.14 -13.39
N LYS A 111 -20.01 -0.64 -13.29
CA LYS A 111 -20.94 -0.34 -12.18
C LYS A 111 -20.65 -1.16 -10.94
N SER A 112 -19.95 -2.29 -11.09
CA SER A 112 -19.49 -3.12 -9.97
C SER A 112 -18.21 -2.55 -9.37
N PRO A 113 -17.90 -2.84 -8.09
CA PRO A 113 -16.60 -2.52 -7.50
C PRO A 113 -15.45 -3.02 -8.38
N ILE A 114 -14.48 -2.15 -8.62
CA ILE A 114 -13.38 -2.40 -9.56
C ILE A 114 -12.19 -3.00 -8.82
N ILE A 115 -11.60 -4.03 -9.43
CA ILE A 115 -10.31 -4.60 -9.05
C ILE A 115 -9.37 -4.49 -10.25
N ILE A 116 -8.25 -3.81 -10.08
CA ILE A 116 -7.21 -3.74 -11.12
C ILE A 116 -6.22 -4.90 -10.90
N ASN A 117 -5.95 -5.67 -11.96
CA ASN A 117 -5.03 -6.81 -11.95
C ASN A 117 -5.34 -7.87 -10.89
N GLY A 118 -6.61 -8.03 -10.50
CA GLY A 118 -7.04 -9.01 -9.50
C GLY A 118 -6.65 -8.69 -8.05
N ASN A 119 -6.03 -7.54 -7.79
CA ASN A 119 -5.61 -7.15 -6.45
C ASN A 119 -6.44 -5.96 -5.92
N PRO A 120 -7.10 -6.09 -4.74
CA PRO A 120 -7.75 -4.97 -4.09
C PRO A 120 -6.71 -3.96 -3.60
N ILE A 121 -7.12 -2.69 -3.47
CA ILE A 121 -6.27 -1.70 -2.80
C ILE A 121 -6.26 -1.96 -1.29
N VAL A 122 -5.25 -1.45 -0.58
CA VAL A 122 -5.20 -1.57 0.88
C VAL A 122 -5.59 -0.23 1.48
N THR A 123 -6.53 -0.24 2.42
CA THR A 123 -7.00 0.98 3.10
C THR A 123 -6.88 0.88 4.62
N ALA A 124 -7.01 2.02 5.29
CA ALA A 124 -7.16 2.09 6.75
C ALA A 124 -8.16 3.19 7.13
N GLY A 125 -8.53 3.23 8.42
CA GLY A 125 -9.48 4.20 8.94
C GLY A 125 -10.89 4.01 8.37
N ASN A 126 -11.32 2.74 8.23
CA ASN A 126 -12.61 2.35 7.64
C ASN A 126 -12.75 2.79 6.18
N GLY A 127 -11.75 2.50 5.36
CA GLY A 127 -11.76 2.81 3.94
C GLY A 127 -11.54 4.30 3.64
N LYS A 128 -10.87 5.04 4.54
CA LYS A 128 -10.62 6.48 4.37
C LYS A 128 -9.26 6.74 3.72
N TYR A 129 -8.20 6.08 4.19
CA TYR A 129 -6.83 6.34 3.75
C TYR A 129 -6.32 5.20 2.87
N ILE A 130 -5.65 5.54 1.77
CA ILE A 130 -5.02 4.54 0.88
C ILE A 130 -3.65 4.21 1.47
N ILE A 131 -3.42 2.95 1.83
CA ILE A 131 -2.14 2.47 2.40
C ILE A 131 -1.25 1.90 1.30
N ASP A 132 -1.84 1.19 0.35
CA ASP A 132 -1.18 0.71 -0.86
C ASP A 132 -2.18 0.66 -2.03
N GLY A 133 -1.69 0.73 -3.26
CA GLY A 133 -2.50 0.72 -4.47
C GLY A 133 -2.84 2.11 -5.01
N HIS A 134 -2.09 3.17 -4.67
CA HIS A 134 -2.36 4.55 -5.11
C HIS A 134 -2.45 4.70 -6.63
N HIS A 135 -1.64 3.97 -7.40
CA HIS A 135 -1.75 3.97 -8.87
C HIS A 135 -3.02 3.30 -9.38
N ARG A 136 -3.39 2.14 -8.81
CA ARG A 136 -4.66 1.46 -9.13
C ARG A 136 -5.86 2.35 -8.81
N TRP A 137 -5.82 3.02 -7.65
CA TRP A 137 -6.81 4.03 -7.29
C TRP A 137 -6.89 5.17 -8.30
N SER A 138 -5.75 5.79 -8.63
CA SER A 138 -5.72 6.93 -9.55
C SER A 138 -6.14 6.57 -10.97
N GLN A 139 -5.91 5.34 -11.44
CA GLN A 139 -6.41 4.84 -12.72
C GLN A 139 -7.94 4.96 -12.77
N VAL A 140 -8.61 4.42 -11.75
CA VAL A 140 -10.08 4.44 -11.67
C VAL A 140 -10.58 5.85 -11.41
N PHE A 141 -9.94 6.60 -10.50
CA PHE A 141 -10.34 7.97 -10.17
C PHE A 141 -10.35 8.87 -11.41
N LEU A 142 -9.28 8.86 -12.19
CA LEU A 142 -9.16 9.77 -13.33
C LEU A 142 -10.13 9.44 -14.44
N VAL A 143 -10.52 8.17 -14.61
CA VAL A 143 -11.47 7.75 -15.64
C VAL A 143 -12.92 7.89 -15.17
N ASN A 144 -13.20 7.58 -13.90
CA ASN A 144 -14.55 7.59 -13.33
C ASN A 144 -14.51 7.88 -11.82
N PRO A 145 -14.51 9.17 -11.41
CA PRO A 145 -14.44 9.54 -10.00
C PRO A 145 -15.59 9.02 -9.13
N SER A 146 -16.74 8.69 -9.71
CA SER A 146 -17.89 8.18 -8.95
C SER A 146 -17.86 6.67 -8.69
N ALA A 147 -16.88 5.96 -9.28
CA ALA A 147 -16.75 4.52 -9.16
C ALA A 147 -16.42 4.05 -7.74
N LYS A 148 -16.57 2.74 -7.55
CA LYS A 148 -16.10 2.05 -6.36
C LYS A 148 -14.96 1.09 -6.71
N MET A 149 -14.09 0.85 -5.75
CA MET A 149 -13.05 -0.17 -5.82
C MET A 149 -13.18 -1.13 -4.65
N GLU A 150 -12.78 -2.38 -4.85
CA GLU A 150 -12.59 -3.30 -3.74
C GLU A 150 -11.33 -2.95 -2.97
N ALA A 151 -11.44 -2.99 -1.65
CA ALA A 151 -10.36 -2.70 -0.72
C ALA A 151 -10.32 -3.75 0.39
N LEU A 152 -9.09 -4.06 0.82
CA LEU A 152 -8.84 -4.71 2.11
C LEU A 152 -8.52 -3.62 3.13
N ASP A 153 -9.42 -3.40 4.08
CA ASP A 153 -9.26 -2.38 5.10
C ASP A 153 -8.61 -2.94 6.37
N LEU A 154 -7.60 -2.23 6.88
CA LEU A 154 -6.98 -2.46 8.19
C LEU A 154 -7.91 -1.89 9.28
N SER A 155 -9.04 -2.55 9.48
CA SER A 155 -10.23 -2.04 10.16
C SER A 155 -10.06 -1.61 11.62
N ASP A 156 -9.02 -2.08 12.30
CA ASP A 156 -8.69 -1.68 13.66
C ASP A 156 -7.46 -0.77 13.78
N ILE A 157 -7.02 -0.17 12.66
CA ILE A 157 -6.04 0.92 12.62
C ILE A 157 -6.67 2.17 11.99
N SER A 158 -6.84 3.23 12.78
CA SER A 158 -7.44 4.49 12.33
C SER A 158 -6.41 5.52 11.83
N ASN A 159 -5.18 5.46 12.35
CA ASN A 159 -4.09 6.35 11.98
C ASN A 159 -3.38 5.83 10.71
N PRO A 160 -3.29 6.62 9.63
CA PRO A 160 -2.66 6.17 8.39
C PRO A 160 -1.16 5.91 8.53
N ASN A 161 -0.43 6.63 9.39
CA ASN A 161 0.99 6.38 9.61
C ASN A 161 1.21 5.04 10.33
N ASP A 162 0.32 4.70 11.28
CA ASP A 162 0.41 3.41 11.96
C ASP A 162 0.12 2.27 10.99
N ALA A 163 -0.86 2.46 10.09
CA ALA A 163 -1.17 1.51 9.04
C ALA A 163 0.01 1.32 8.07
N LEU A 164 0.65 2.41 7.63
CA LEU A 164 1.85 2.35 6.78
C LEU A 164 2.99 1.57 7.43
N LYS A 165 3.25 1.82 8.73
CA LYS A 165 4.28 1.11 9.51
C LYS A 165 3.94 -0.37 9.67
N ALA A 166 2.71 -0.69 10.08
CA ALA A 166 2.25 -2.06 10.22
C ALA A 166 2.40 -2.85 8.92
N THR A 167 2.00 -2.27 7.78
CA THR A 167 2.14 -2.89 6.47
C THR A 167 3.61 -3.08 6.09
N GLN A 168 4.51 -2.12 6.37
CA GLN A 168 5.94 -2.30 6.09
C GLN A 168 6.59 -3.40 6.95
N LEU A 169 6.30 -3.44 8.26
CA LEU A 169 6.77 -4.53 9.14
C LEU A 169 6.35 -5.89 8.60
N SER A 170 5.08 -5.99 8.21
CA SER A 170 4.46 -7.19 7.68
C SER A 170 5.08 -7.67 6.36
N ILE A 171 5.33 -6.75 5.43
CA ILE A 171 6.00 -7.04 4.16
C ILE A 171 7.42 -7.57 4.42
N VAL A 172 8.16 -6.94 5.32
CA VAL A 172 9.53 -7.34 5.65
C VAL A 172 9.56 -8.71 6.35
N ALA A 173 8.61 -8.97 7.25
CA ALA A 173 8.49 -10.26 7.93
C ALA A 173 8.10 -11.42 6.98
N ASP A 174 7.28 -11.15 5.96
CA ASP A 174 6.90 -12.12 4.93
C ASP A 174 8.03 -12.37 3.92
N SER A 175 8.56 -11.29 3.34
CA SER A 175 9.45 -11.37 2.17
C SER A 175 10.94 -11.35 2.50
N GLY A 176 11.31 -10.95 3.72
CA GLY A 176 12.70 -10.67 4.10
C GLY A 176 13.32 -9.48 3.37
N LYS A 177 12.51 -8.64 2.72
CA LYS A 177 12.95 -7.51 1.90
C LYS A 177 12.11 -6.29 2.22
N LEU A 178 12.76 -5.12 2.15
CA LEU A 178 12.06 -3.85 2.09
C LEU A 178 11.89 -3.49 0.61
N PRO A 179 10.68 -3.66 0.03
CA PRO A 179 10.48 -3.35 -1.38
C PRO A 179 10.63 -1.84 -1.58
N THR A 180 11.47 -1.47 -2.53
CA THR A 180 11.56 -0.10 -3.01
C THR A 180 10.94 -0.02 -4.39
N ALA A 181 10.20 1.05 -4.64
CA ALA A 181 9.68 1.32 -5.97
C ALA A 181 10.20 2.69 -6.40
N LYS A 182 10.99 2.73 -7.49
CA LYS A 182 11.52 4.00 -8.01
C LYS A 182 10.38 5.00 -8.20
N GLY A 183 10.54 6.16 -7.56
CA GLY A 183 9.76 7.35 -7.87
C GLY A 183 10.14 7.92 -9.24
N GLY A 184 9.50 9.02 -9.60
CA GLY A 184 9.74 9.77 -10.82
C GLY A 184 8.66 9.58 -11.88
N GLY A 185 8.78 10.41 -12.92
CA GLY A 185 7.74 10.60 -13.93
C GLY A 185 6.96 11.90 -13.69
N PHE A 186 5.78 12.02 -14.29
CA PHE A 186 4.98 13.23 -14.15
C PHE A 186 3.98 13.08 -13.02
N ASN A 187 4.23 13.75 -11.89
CA ASN A 187 3.35 13.72 -10.74
C ASN A 187 2.00 14.40 -11.05
N LEU A 188 0.89 13.69 -10.92
CA LEU A 188 -0.45 14.20 -11.17
C LEU A 188 -0.87 15.32 -10.21
N PHE A 189 -0.22 15.47 -9.06
CA PHE A 189 -0.44 16.63 -8.18
C PHE A 189 0.20 17.91 -8.70
N GLU A 190 1.19 17.82 -9.60
CA GLU A 190 2.04 18.96 -9.98
C GLU A 190 2.09 19.23 -11.49
N ILE A 191 1.82 18.21 -12.33
CA ILE A 191 1.85 18.32 -13.79
C ILE A 191 0.97 19.48 -14.29
N SER A 192 1.45 20.24 -15.28
CA SER A 192 0.65 21.30 -15.90
C SER A 192 -0.38 20.73 -16.87
N GLU A 193 -1.49 21.47 -17.06
CA GLU A 193 -2.55 21.11 -18.00
C GLU A 193 -2.02 20.83 -19.41
N LYS A 194 -1.14 21.71 -19.90
CA LYS A 194 -0.55 21.60 -21.24
C LYS A 194 0.20 20.29 -21.42
N VAL A 195 1.07 19.95 -20.47
CA VAL A 195 1.87 18.71 -20.53
C VAL A 195 0.96 17.48 -20.36
N PHE A 196 -0.01 17.55 -19.46
CA PHE A 196 -1.00 16.49 -19.24
C PHE A 196 -1.76 16.17 -20.54
N LYS A 197 -2.41 17.17 -21.15
CA LYS A 197 -3.21 16.97 -22.37
C LYS A 197 -2.36 16.48 -23.54
N GLN A 198 -1.13 17.00 -23.68
CA GLN A 198 -0.20 16.51 -24.71
C GLN A 198 0.08 15.00 -24.54
N LYS A 199 0.36 14.55 -23.31
CA LYS A 199 0.60 13.13 -23.04
C LYS A 199 -0.64 12.27 -23.25
N VAL A 200 -1.82 12.71 -22.82
CA VAL A 200 -3.09 11.98 -23.07
C VAL A 200 -3.31 11.77 -24.57
N LYS A 201 -3.21 12.84 -25.37
CA LYS A 201 -3.45 12.78 -26.81
C LYS A 201 -2.46 11.89 -27.56
N ALA A 202 -1.21 11.84 -27.09
CA ALA A 202 -0.19 10.95 -27.63
C ALA A 202 -0.42 9.48 -27.26
N LEU A 203 -1.05 9.22 -26.12
CA LEU A 203 -1.19 7.88 -25.54
C LEU A 203 -2.49 7.18 -25.90
N ILE A 204 -3.60 7.92 -26.02
CA ILE A 204 -4.94 7.32 -26.14
C ILE A 204 -5.14 6.58 -27.48
N SER A 205 -5.59 5.33 -27.39
CA SER A 205 -5.93 4.48 -28.53
C SER A 205 -7.37 4.71 -29.02
N ASP A 206 -7.65 4.31 -30.27
CA ASP A 206 -8.98 4.45 -30.85
C ASP A 206 -10.03 3.61 -30.09
N ASP A 207 -9.68 2.41 -29.63
CA ASP A 207 -10.54 1.58 -28.77
C ASP A 207 -10.93 2.30 -27.47
N ALA A 208 -9.98 3.00 -26.84
CA ALA A 208 -10.26 3.78 -25.65
C ALA A 208 -11.19 4.95 -25.98
N ILE A 209 -11.00 5.64 -27.12
CA ILE A 209 -11.90 6.72 -27.56
C ILE A 209 -13.34 6.20 -27.70
N GLU A 210 -13.54 5.03 -28.32
CA GLU A 210 -14.87 4.44 -28.47
C GLU A 210 -15.54 4.18 -27.11
N ILE A 211 -14.79 3.66 -26.13
CA ILE A 211 -15.30 3.38 -24.78
C ILE A 211 -15.65 4.68 -24.04
N PHE A 212 -14.81 5.71 -24.11
CA PHE A 212 -15.11 7.01 -23.53
C PHE A 212 -16.33 7.65 -24.19
N SER A 213 -16.48 7.52 -25.51
CA SER A 213 -17.64 8.00 -26.24
C SER A 213 -18.93 7.31 -25.79
N LYS A 214 -18.91 5.98 -25.63
CA LYS A 214 -20.06 5.19 -25.13
C LYS A 214 -20.51 5.58 -23.72
N ASN A 215 -19.61 6.17 -22.93
CA ASN A 215 -19.86 6.60 -21.55
C ASN A 215 -20.05 8.13 -21.42
N ASP A 216 -20.29 8.82 -22.55
CA ASP A 216 -20.51 10.26 -22.64
C ASP A 216 -19.35 11.10 -22.05
N LYS A 217 -18.10 10.62 -22.21
CA LYS A 217 -16.88 11.28 -21.68
C LYS A 217 -16.01 11.94 -22.75
N GLY A 218 -16.50 12.00 -23.97
CA GLY A 218 -15.81 12.56 -25.14
C GLY A 218 -15.64 11.52 -26.24
N ASP A 219 -15.74 11.98 -27.48
CA ASP A 219 -15.67 11.20 -28.72
C ASP A 219 -14.39 11.48 -29.52
N ASP A 220 -13.51 12.32 -29.00
CA ASP A 220 -12.21 12.66 -29.59
C ASP A 220 -11.13 12.86 -28.51
N LYS A 221 -9.87 12.89 -28.95
CA LYS A 221 -8.71 12.98 -28.05
C LYS A 221 -8.68 14.28 -27.25
N GLU A 222 -9.21 15.38 -27.77
CA GLU A 222 -9.21 16.68 -27.07
C GLU A 222 -10.24 16.69 -25.95
N LYS A 223 -11.49 16.30 -26.25
CA LYS A 223 -12.57 16.24 -25.25
C LYS A 223 -12.25 15.26 -24.13
N ILE A 224 -11.64 14.13 -24.45
CA ILE A 224 -11.21 13.16 -23.43
C ILE A 224 -10.07 13.73 -22.59
N ALA A 225 -9.10 14.42 -23.20
CA ALA A 225 -8.04 15.08 -22.44
C ALA A 225 -8.58 16.19 -21.52
N ASP A 226 -9.57 16.95 -21.95
CA ASP A 226 -10.28 17.93 -21.14
C ASP A 226 -11.01 17.27 -19.96
N TYR A 227 -11.75 16.20 -20.23
CA TYR A 227 -12.46 15.44 -19.20
C TYR A 227 -11.51 14.91 -18.12
N LEU A 228 -10.44 14.23 -18.53
CA LEU A 228 -9.45 13.68 -17.60
C LEU A 228 -8.74 14.78 -16.82
N TRP A 229 -8.48 15.94 -17.44
CA TRP A 229 -7.90 17.08 -16.73
C TRP A 229 -8.83 17.64 -15.65
N GLN A 230 -10.13 17.75 -15.92
CA GLN A 230 -11.10 18.13 -14.87
C GLN A 230 -11.07 17.14 -13.70
N ASN A 231 -10.87 15.85 -13.97
CA ASN A 231 -10.72 14.85 -12.92
C ASN A 231 -9.39 15.01 -12.16
N VAL A 232 -8.29 15.41 -12.80
CA VAL A 232 -7.05 15.81 -12.09
C VAL A 232 -7.30 16.99 -11.16
N LEU A 233 -8.00 18.03 -11.62
CA LEU A 233 -8.34 19.17 -10.77
C LEU A 233 -9.23 18.77 -9.60
N LEU A 234 -10.21 17.89 -9.84
CA LEU A 234 -11.05 17.32 -8.79
C LEU A 234 -10.24 16.53 -7.76
N MET A 235 -9.30 15.69 -8.22
CA MET A 235 -8.39 14.93 -7.36
C MET A 235 -7.58 15.85 -6.45
N ARG A 236 -6.97 16.89 -7.02
CA ARG A 236 -6.18 17.87 -6.25
C ARG A 236 -7.04 18.62 -5.22
N LYS A 237 -8.30 18.88 -5.54
CA LYS A 237 -9.22 19.55 -4.62
C LYS A 237 -9.69 18.65 -3.48
N SER A 238 -10.07 17.42 -3.79
CA SER A 238 -10.82 16.54 -2.88
C SER A 238 -9.96 15.48 -2.19
N ASN A 239 -8.79 15.18 -2.73
CA ASN A 239 -7.97 14.02 -2.34
C ASN A 239 -6.52 14.44 -2.08
N ASN A 240 -6.35 15.55 -1.37
CA ASN A 240 -5.02 16.00 -0.94
C ASN A 240 -4.34 14.91 -0.11
N PRO A 241 -3.06 14.59 -0.39
CA PRO A 241 -2.31 13.65 0.43
C PRO A 241 -2.33 14.05 1.91
N ILE A 242 -2.20 13.06 2.80
CA ILE A 242 -2.06 13.35 4.23
C ILE A 242 -0.89 14.31 4.49
N LYS A 243 -0.95 15.04 5.61
CA LYS A 243 0.17 15.87 6.03
C LYS A 243 1.43 15.01 6.19
N ASN A 244 2.55 15.49 5.65
CA ASN A 244 3.84 14.78 5.62
C ASN A 244 3.83 13.45 4.83
N ALA A 245 2.88 13.29 3.90
CA ALA A 245 2.91 12.19 2.93
C ALA A 245 4.28 12.12 2.23
N THR A 246 4.78 10.91 2.05
CA THR A 246 6.12 10.65 1.49
C THR A 246 6.04 10.36 -0.01
N ASN A 247 7.20 10.40 -0.67
CA ASN A 247 7.33 9.96 -2.06
C ASN A 247 7.12 8.44 -2.16
N ARG A 248 7.09 7.94 -3.39
CA ARG A 248 6.86 6.52 -3.68
C ARG A 248 7.89 5.57 -3.07
N GLU A 249 9.14 6.01 -2.96
CA GLU A 249 10.30 5.12 -2.76
C GLU A 249 10.23 4.32 -1.46
N ILE A 250 9.57 4.89 -0.45
CA ILE A 250 9.44 4.31 0.89
C ILE A 250 8.02 3.83 1.20
N MET A 251 7.12 3.78 0.22
CA MET A 251 5.75 3.28 0.39
C MET A 251 5.70 1.75 0.45
N PRO A 252 4.75 1.16 1.19
CA PRO A 252 4.56 -0.29 1.17
C PRO A 252 4.22 -0.77 -0.25
N GLN A 253 4.68 -1.97 -0.62
CA GLN A 253 4.35 -2.62 -1.90
C GLN A 253 3.84 -4.05 -1.61
N THR A 254 2.57 -4.18 -1.23
CA THR A 254 1.98 -5.46 -0.79
C THR A 254 1.94 -6.52 -1.89
N ASP A 255 1.93 -6.10 -3.16
CA ASP A 255 2.03 -6.99 -4.32
C ASP A 255 3.38 -7.77 -4.37
N GLN A 256 4.40 -7.34 -3.63
CA GLN A 256 5.72 -8.00 -3.57
C GLN A 256 5.86 -8.98 -2.38
N ALA A 257 4.84 -9.11 -1.53
CA ALA A 257 4.86 -9.94 -0.33
C ALA A 257 3.52 -10.67 -0.17
N PRO A 258 3.22 -11.75 -0.92
CA PRO A 258 1.89 -12.36 -0.97
C PRO A 258 1.34 -12.84 0.39
N GLY A 259 2.22 -13.17 1.35
CA GLY A 259 1.85 -13.64 2.68
C GLY A 259 1.77 -12.54 3.74
N TRP A 260 2.00 -11.27 3.38
CA TRP A 260 2.07 -10.14 4.31
C TRP A 260 0.92 -10.14 5.34
N LYS A 261 -0.32 -10.40 4.91
CA LYS A 261 -1.50 -10.41 5.79
C LYS A 261 -1.37 -11.31 7.02
N HIS A 262 -0.60 -12.40 6.94
CA HIS A 262 -0.37 -13.32 8.05
C HIS A 262 0.61 -12.77 9.10
N GLU A 263 1.43 -11.81 8.70
CA GLU A 263 2.49 -11.20 9.50
C GLU A 263 2.14 -9.74 9.85
N LEU A 264 0.85 -9.40 9.97
CA LEU A 264 0.39 -8.02 10.13
C LEU A 264 0.14 -7.62 11.60
N PRO A 265 1.08 -6.89 12.25
CA PRO A 265 0.94 -6.47 13.64
C PRO A 265 0.06 -5.23 13.80
N ASN A 266 -0.83 -5.26 14.79
CA ASN A 266 -1.58 -4.08 15.21
C ASN A 266 -0.72 -3.25 16.17
N ILE A 267 0.05 -2.36 15.58
CA ILE A 267 0.97 -1.49 16.32
C ILE A 267 0.29 -0.38 17.12
N SER A 268 -1.00 -0.12 16.89
CA SER A 268 -1.76 0.86 17.70
C SER A 268 -2.06 0.35 19.11
N LYS A 269 -1.82 -0.94 19.36
CA LYS A 269 -2.00 -1.62 20.65
C LYS A 269 -0.67 -1.89 21.35
N VAL A 270 0.42 -1.28 20.89
CA VAL A 270 1.80 -1.54 21.33
C VAL A 270 2.31 -0.40 22.20
#